data_AF-T1CSG1-F1
#
_entry.id   AF-T1CSG1-F1
#
_cell.length_a   1.000
_cell.length_b   1.000
_cell.length_c   1.000
_cell.angle_alpha   90.00
_cell.angle_beta   90.00
_cell.angle_gamma   90.00
#
_symmetry.space_group_name_H-M   'P 1'
#
loop_
_entity.id
_entity.type
_entity.pdbx_description
1 polymer ?
#
loop_
_entity_poly.entity_id
_entity_poly.type
_entity_poly.pdbx_seq_one_letter_code
_entity_poly.pdbx_strand_id
1 'polypeptide(L)'
;MAVAKKRASSPLPDTHADLGNPRLGREPIPVPRLVPRGKTAFDTVEWKLHDAVIKNAEGATIFELKGIRAPANWSETSINIAASKYFRIIGGRRENSIDGMIRRVCHWIAQKGIELGYFDTPEEATTLEESLSYLMVHQ
;
A
#
# COMPACT_ATOMS: atom_id res chain seq x y z
N MET A 1 -8.83 -39.60 -40.60
CA MET A 1 -7.85 -39.30 -39.53
C MET A 1 -7.74 -37.79 -39.37
N ALA A 2 -8.22 -37.24 -38.25
CA ALA A 2 -7.77 -35.98 -37.64
C ALA A 2 -8.51 -35.84 -36.29
N VAL A 3 -7.81 -36.09 -35.19
CA VAL A 3 -8.36 -36.00 -33.82
C VAL A 3 -8.10 -34.60 -33.29
N ALA A 4 -9.17 -33.86 -32.97
CA ALA A 4 -9.10 -32.58 -32.27
C ALA A 4 -8.84 -32.82 -30.77
N LYS A 5 -7.71 -32.31 -30.27
CA LYS A 5 -7.29 -32.47 -28.87
C LYS A 5 -7.93 -31.37 -28.00
N LYS A 6 -8.90 -31.76 -27.16
CA LYS A 6 -9.55 -30.91 -26.15
C LYS A 6 -8.50 -30.45 -25.13
N ARG A 7 -8.32 -29.13 -24.95
CA ARG A 7 -7.48 -28.59 -23.85
C ARG A 7 -8.28 -28.69 -22.54
N ALA A 8 -7.79 -29.47 -21.60
CA ALA A 8 -8.29 -29.52 -20.23
C ALA A 8 -7.74 -28.33 -19.43
N SER A 9 -8.60 -27.62 -18.73
CA SER A 9 -8.25 -26.58 -17.75
C SER A 9 -7.74 -27.23 -16.48
N SER A 10 -6.48 -26.95 -16.10
CA SER A 10 -5.96 -27.34 -14.78
C SER A 10 -6.65 -26.52 -13.67
N PRO A 11 -7.06 -27.12 -12.56
CA PRO A 11 -7.48 -26.36 -11.38
C PRO A 11 -6.25 -25.72 -10.72
N LEU A 12 -6.42 -24.50 -10.23
CA LEU A 12 -5.45 -23.85 -9.34
C LEU A 12 -5.39 -24.66 -8.04
N PRO A 13 -4.20 -24.89 -7.46
CA PRO A 13 -4.11 -25.60 -6.19
C PRO A 13 -4.71 -24.76 -5.06
N ASP A 14 -5.58 -25.38 -4.27
CA ASP A 14 -6.12 -24.84 -3.02
C ASP A 14 -4.99 -24.73 -1.99
N THR A 15 -4.26 -23.62 -2.00
CA THR A 15 -3.24 -23.33 -0.99
C THR A 15 -3.90 -22.71 0.23
N HIS A 16 -4.53 -23.54 1.06
CA HIS A 16 -4.65 -23.20 2.48
C HIS A 16 -3.30 -23.52 3.12
N ALA A 17 -2.47 -22.49 3.32
CA ALA A 17 -1.18 -22.62 3.96
C ALA A 17 -1.36 -23.17 5.38
N ASP A 18 -0.82 -24.35 5.62
CA ASP A 18 -0.63 -24.92 6.96
C ASP A 18 0.26 -23.98 7.78
N LEU A 19 -0.35 -23.29 8.75
CA LEU A 19 0.30 -22.35 9.67
C LEU A 19 0.94 -23.07 10.88
N GLY A 20 1.03 -24.40 10.86
CA GLY A 20 1.39 -25.21 12.03
C GLY A 20 2.87 -25.51 12.24
N ASN A 21 3.79 -25.12 11.34
CA ASN A 21 5.20 -25.48 11.50
C ASN A 21 6.13 -24.31 11.13
N PRO A 22 7.01 -23.83 12.03
CA PRO A 22 8.10 -22.92 11.65
C PRO A 22 8.92 -23.62 10.56
N ARG A 23 8.99 -23.00 9.38
CA ARG A 23 9.53 -23.65 8.18
C ARG A 23 11.04 -23.81 8.33
N LEU A 24 11.47 -24.97 8.83
CA LEU A 24 12.89 -25.33 8.99
C LEU A 24 13.68 -25.03 7.69
N GLY A 25 14.74 -24.22 7.79
CA GLY A 25 15.74 -24.05 6.72
C GLY A 25 15.78 -22.69 6.04
N ARG A 26 14.97 -21.71 6.44
CA ARG A 26 15.11 -20.31 6.01
C ARG A 26 15.46 -19.44 7.21
N GLU A 27 16.46 -18.58 7.09
CA GLU A 27 16.69 -17.54 8.10
C GLU A 27 15.46 -16.60 8.12
N PRO A 28 14.92 -16.27 9.31
CA PRO A 28 13.84 -15.30 9.44
C PRO A 28 14.23 -13.99 8.77
N ILE A 29 13.31 -13.38 8.02
CA ILE A 29 13.55 -12.06 7.43
C ILE A 29 13.48 -11.03 8.56
N PRO A 30 14.57 -10.31 8.88
CA PRO A 30 14.49 -9.29 9.90
C PRO A 30 13.56 -8.17 9.44
N VAL A 31 12.47 -7.95 10.17
CA VAL A 31 11.55 -6.83 9.95
C VAL A 31 11.87 -5.73 10.95
N PRO A 32 12.66 -4.69 10.59
CA PRO A 32 13.03 -3.65 11.53
C PRO A 32 11.81 -2.83 11.93
N ARG A 33 11.59 -2.65 13.23
CA ARG A 33 10.57 -1.73 13.75
C ARG A 33 11.10 -0.29 13.67
N LEU A 34 10.48 0.51 12.80
CA LEU A 34 10.82 1.93 12.67
C LEU A 34 9.88 2.84 13.47
N VAL A 35 8.67 2.37 13.76
CA VAL A 35 7.66 3.15 14.49
C VAL A 35 7.88 3.06 16.01
N PRO A 36 7.87 4.19 16.75
CA PRO A 36 7.91 4.20 18.21
C PRO A 36 6.79 3.36 18.84
N ARG A 37 7.05 2.78 20.01
CA ARG A 37 6.03 1.98 20.73
C ARG A 37 4.80 2.83 21.05
N GLY A 38 3.61 2.27 20.82
CA GLY A 38 2.34 2.92 21.11
C GLY A 38 1.90 3.97 20.08
N LYS A 39 2.59 4.08 18.94
CA LYS A 39 2.23 4.96 17.82
C LYS A 39 2.01 4.15 16.54
N THR A 40 1.25 4.71 15.61
CA THR A 40 1.25 4.29 14.21
C THR A 40 2.25 5.14 13.41
N ALA A 41 2.62 4.69 12.22
CA ALA A 41 3.43 5.47 11.29
C ALA A 41 2.88 6.88 11.07
N PHE A 42 1.55 7.02 10.96
CA PHE A 42 0.90 8.28 10.64
C PHE A 42 0.84 9.27 11.83
N ASP A 43 1.06 8.80 13.06
CA ASP A 43 1.17 9.64 14.27
C ASP A 43 2.56 10.27 14.44
N THR A 44 3.48 10.01 13.51
CA THR A 44 4.87 10.47 13.57
C THR A 44 5.15 11.73 12.75
N VAL A 45 4.13 12.26 12.05
CA VAL A 45 4.21 13.47 11.24
C VAL A 45 3.04 14.41 11.53
N GLU A 46 3.25 15.68 11.23
CA GLU A 46 2.18 16.68 11.21
C GLU A 46 1.41 16.64 9.90
N TRP A 47 0.13 16.99 9.95
CA TRP A 47 -0.80 16.90 8.81
C TRP A 47 -1.33 18.27 8.42
N LYS A 48 -1.52 18.48 7.12
CA LYS A 48 -2.18 19.66 6.55
C LYS A 48 -3.29 19.25 5.58
N LEU A 49 -4.22 20.18 5.34
CA LEU A 49 -5.17 20.09 4.24
C LEU A 49 -4.60 20.84 3.02
N HIS A 50 -4.78 20.25 1.85
CA HIS A 50 -4.32 20.82 0.58
C HIS A 50 -5.35 20.60 -0.52
N ASP A 51 -5.54 21.61 -1.37
CA ASP A 51 -6.39 21.50 -2.55
C ASP A 51 -5.48 21.32 -3.78
N ALA A 52 -5.55 20.15 -4.41
CA ALA A 52 -4.77 19.89 -5.61
C ALA A 52 -5.46 20.47 -6.84
N VAL A 53 -4.82 21.47 -7.45
CA VAL A 53 -5.26 22.08 -8.70
C VAL A 53 -4.13 22.02 -9.72
N ILE A 54 -4.37 21.38 -10.86
CA ILE A 54 -3.40 21.28 -11.95
C ILE A 54 -3.98 21.99 -13.17
N LYS A 55 -3.18 22.88 -13.75
CA LYS A 55 -3.52 23.65 -14.95
C LYS A 55 -2.65 23.23 -16.14
N ASN A 56 -3.16 23.37 -17.35
CA ASN A 56 -2.39 23.22 -18.58
C ASN A 56 -1.59 24.50 -18.91
N ALA A 57 -0.87 24.49 -20.04
CA ALA A 57 -0.07 25.63 -20.49
C ALA A 57 -0.92 26.87 -20.78
N GLU A 58 -2.18 26.67 -21.18
CA GLU A 58 -3.17 27.71 -21.44
C GLU A 58 -3.84 28.24 -20.16
N GLY A 59 -3.50 27.70 -18.99
CA GLY A 59 -4.04 28.11 -17.68
C GLY A 59 -5.41 27.50 -17.32
N ALA A 60 -5.97 26.63 -18.16
CA ALA A 60 -7.20 25.90 -17.88
C ALA A 60 -6.96 24.76 -16.87
N THR A 61 -7.87 24.60 -15.91
CA THR A 61 -7.81 23.52 -14.91
C THR A 61 -8.10 22.17 -15.57
N ILE A 62 -7.14 21.25 -15.48
CA ILE A 62 -7.25 19.88 -16.01
C ILE A 62 -7.46 18.83 -14.92
N PHE A 63 -7.22 19.18 -13.66
CA PHE A 63 -7.49 18.34 -12.50
C PHE A 63 -7.74 19.21 -11.27
N GLU A 64 -8.74 18.84 -10.48
CA GLU A 64 -9.05 19.47 -9.21
C GLU A 64 -9.51 18.41 -8.19
N LEU A 65 -8.93 18.44 -6.99
CA LEU A 65 -9.39 17.66 -5.84
C LEU A 65 -9.12 18.43 -4.56
N LYS A 66 -10.17 18.69 -3.79
CA LYS A 66 -10.12 19.50 -2.57
C LYS A 66 -10.03 18.66 -1.30
N GLY A 67 -9.53 19.28 -0.23
CA GLY A 67 -9.53 18.73 1.12
C GLY A 67 -8.65 17.50 1.26
N ILE A 68 -7.52 17.46 0.55
CA ILE A 68 -6.59 16.34 0.63
C ILE A 68 -5.84 16.44 1.95
N ARG A 69 -5.90 15.37 2.75
CA ARG A 69 -5.07 15.25 3.95
C ARG A 69 -3.68 14.74 3.55
N ALA A 70 -2.66 15.55 3.78
CA ALA A 70 -1.27 15.26 3.40
C ALA A 70 -0.28 15.58 4.52
N PRO A 71 0.90 14.92 4.56
CA PRO A 71 1.98 15.29 5.47
C PRO A 71 2.42 16.74 5.26
N ALA A 72 2.71 17.44 6.35
CA ALA A 72 3.07 18.85 6.30
C ALA A 72 4.39 19.10 5.53
N ASN A 73 5.33 18.15 5.62
CA ASN A 73 6.64 18.16 4.96
C ASN A 73 6.58 17.91 3.44
N TRP A 74 5.49 17.37 2.91
CA TRP A 74 5.35 17.16 1.46
C TRP A 74 5.16 18.47 0.70
N SER A 75 5.85 18.60 -0.43
CA SER A 75 5.67 19.72 -1.35
C SER A 75 4.27 19.70 -1.99
N GLU A 76 3.73 20.87 -2.32
CA GLU A 76 2.45 20.98 -3.03
C GLU A 76 2.47 20.21 -4.36
N THR A 77 3.58 20.27 -5.09
CA THR A 77 3.78 19.53 -6.33
C THR A 77 3.66 18.01 -6.11
N SER A 78 4.28 17.49 -5.05
CA SER A 78 4.18 16.06 -4.70
C SER A 78 2.74 15.66 -4.40
N ILE A 79 2.00 16.48 -3.64
CA ILE A 79 0.59 16.24 -3.31
C ILE A 79 -0.27 16.25 -4.56
N ASN A 80 -0.05 17.23 -5.46
CA ASN A 80 -0.80 17.35 -6.72
C ASN A 80 -0.57 16.15 -7.65
N ILE A 81 0.69 15.70 -7.78
CA ILE A 81 1.02 14.50 -8.56
C ILE A 81 0.37 13.27 -7.92
N ALA A 82 0.47 13.10 -6.60
CA ALA A 82 -0.12 11.97 -5.90
C ALA A 82 -1.64 11.89 -6.11
N ALA A 83 -2.33 13.02 -5.95
CA ALA A 83 -3.77 13.12 -6.13
C ALA A 83 -4.22 12.80 -7.57
N SER A 84 -3.48 13.30 -8.56
CA SER A 84 -3.85 13.16 -9.97
C SER A 84 -3.48 11.80 -10.57
N LYS A 85 -2.43 11.15 -10.06
CA LYS A 85 -1.89 9.90 -10.65
C LYS A 85 -2.13 8.65 -9.81
N TYR A 86 -2.09 8.76 -8.48
CA TYR A 86 -2.05 7.57 -7.61
C TYR A 86 -3.30 7.36 -6.76
N PHE A 87 -4.11 8.40 -6.51
CA PHE A 87 -5.39 8.24 -5.84
C PHE A 87 -6.37 7.45 -6.70
N ARG A 88 -6.93 6.39 -6.10
CA ARG A 88 -7.86 5.47 -6.74
C ARG A 88 -9.31 5.83 -6.44
N ILE A 89 -10.23 5.35 -7.27
CA ILE A 89 -11.65 5.34 -6.97
C ILE A 89 -11.99 3.98 -6.38
N ILE A 90 -12.46 3.96 -5.13
CA ILE A 90 -12.82 2.76 -4.37
C ILE A 90 -14.27 2.92 -3.93
N GLY A 91 -15.13 1.97 -4.30
CA GLY A 91 -16.56 2.05 -3.97
C GLY A 91 -17.25 3.32 -4.50
N GLY A 92 -16.84 3.82 -5.67
CA GLY A 92 -17.37 5.05 -6.27
C GLY A 92 -16.84 6.35 -5.66
N ARG A 93 -15.96 6.30 -4.66
CA ARG A 93 -15.33 7.48 -4.04
C ARG A 93 -13.85 7.52 -4.34
N ARG A 94 -13.34 8.67 -4.78
CA ARG A 94 -11.91 8.88 -4.94
C ARG A 94 -11.26 9.00 -3.56
N GLU A 95 -10.09 8.39 -3.39
CA GLU A 95 -9.22 8.62 -2.24
C GLU A 95 -8.96 10.12 -2.07
N ASN A 96 -8.87 10.58 -0.83
CA ASN A 96 -8.67 11.99 -0.50
C ASN A 96 -7.57 12.18 0.57
N SER A 97 -6.70 11.20 0.76
CA SER A 97 -5.64 11.30 1.74
C SER A 97 -4.39 10.49 1.37
N ILE A 98 -3.23 11.04 1.71
CA ILE A 98 -1.93 10.40 1.47
C ILE A 98 -1.76 9.17 2.38
N ASP A 99 -2.22 9.23 3.64
CA ASP A 99 -2.20 8.07 4.55
C ASP A 99 -3.05 6.92 4.02
N GLY A 100 -4.22 7.20 3.43
CA GLY A 100 -5.07 6.17 2.83
C GLY A 100 -4.39 5.48 1.67
N MET A 101 -3.78 6.27 0.77
CA MET A 101 -3.01 5.76 -0.36
C MET A 101 -1.81 4.90 0.09
N ILE A 102 -1.01 5.40 1.06
CA ILE A 102 0.15 4.68 1.60
C ILE A 102 -0.30 3.38 2.27
N ARG A 103 -1.28 3.46 3.19
CA ARG A 103 -1.80 2.30 3.91
C ARG A 103 -2.31 1.24 2.94
N ARG A 104 -3.04 1.62 1.88
CA ARG A 104 -3.51 0.66 0.87
C ARG A 104 -2.38 -0.15 0.25
N VAL A 105 -1.25 0.50 -0.08
CA VAL A 105 -0.11 -0.18 -0.70
C VAL A 105 0.64 -1.03 0.32
N CYS A 106 1.00 -0.46 1.47
CA CYS A 106 1.75 -1.15 2.51
C CYS A 106 0.97 -2.34 3.09
N HIS A 107 -0.34 -2.17 3.30
CA HIS A 107 -1.22 -3.25 3.76
C HIS A 107 -1.26 -4.40 2.76
N TRP A 108 -1.43 -4.11 1.46
CA TRP A 108 -1.43 -5.15 0.45
C TRP A 108 -0.12 -5.94 0.42
N ILE A 109 1.03 -5.27 0.57
CA ILE A 109 2.35 -5.93 0.66
C ILE A 109 2.40 -6.86 1.87
N ALA A 110 1.98 -6.40 3.05
CA ALA A 110 1.96 -7.22 4.26
C ALA A 110 1.01 -8.42 4.15
N GLN A 111 -0.19 -8.22 3.60
CA GLN A 111 -1.15 -9.31 3.37
C GLN A 111 -0.59 -10.37 2.41
N LYS A 112 0.04 -9.95 1.30
CA LYS A 112 0.73 -10.90 0.41
C LYS A 112 1.91 -11.60 1.08
N GLY A 113 2.61 -10.91 1.97
CA GLY A 113 3.63 -11.53 2.81
C GLY A 113 3.10 -12.69 3.64
N ILE A 114 1.92 -12.52 4.25
CA ILE A 114 1.22 -13.57 5.01
C ILE A 114 0.80 -14.71 4.08
N GLU A 115 0.13 -14.41 2.97
CA GLU A 115 -0.35 -15.43 2.02
C GLU A 115 0.79 -16.31 1.47
N LEU A 116 1.95 -15.70 1.20
CA LEU A 116 3.13 -16.40 0.69
C LEU A 116 3.93 -17.09 1.82
N GLY A 117 3.57 -16.84 3.08
CA GLY A 117 4.23 -17.38 4.27
C GLY A 117 5.66 -16.91 4.43
N TYR A 118 5.88 -15.59 4.28
CA TYR A 118 7.16 -14.93 4.54
C TYR A 118 7.41 -14.61 6.02
N PHE A 119 6.37 -14.70 6.86
CA PHE A 119 6.45 -14.36 8.27
C PHE A 119 6.27 -15.60 9.14
N ASP A 120 7.05 -15.66 10.21
CA ASP A 120 6.93 -16.68 11.26
C ASP A 120 5.79 -16.32 12.22
N THR A 121 5.48 -15.02 12.37
CA THR A 121 4.39 -14.53 13.22
C THR A 121 3.52 -13.48 12.51
N PRO A 122 2.21 -13.40 12.81
CA PRO A 122 1.36 -12.32 12.30
C PRO A 122 1.88 -10.90 12.65
N GLU A 123 2.55 -10.75 13.79
CA GLU A 123 3.10 -9.49 14.29
C GLU A 123 4.22 -8.94 13.39
N GLU A 124 4.96 -9.81 12.70
CA GLU A 124 5.98 -9.39 11.73
C GLU A 124 5.35 -8.71 10.51
N ALA A 125 4.20 -9.20 10.04
CA ALA A 125 3.45 -8.58 8.96
C ALA A 125 2.98 -7.17 9.35
N THR A 126 2.42 -7.03 10.56
CA THR A 126 2.04 -5.71 11.11
C THR A 126 3.24 -4.79 11.27
N THR A 127 4.37 -5.32 11.76
CA THR A 127 5.61 -4.54 11.92
C THR A 127 6.14 -4.07 10.57
N LEU A 128 6.02 -4.90 9.52
CA LEU A 128 6.39 -4.53 8.16
C LEU A 128 5.47 -3.43 7.62
N GLU A 129 4.15 -3.61 7.74
CA GLU A 129 3.16 -2.63 7.27
C GLU A 129 3.43 -1.25 7.88
N GLU A 130 3.59 -1.19 9.21
CA GLU A 130 3.86 0.04 9.94
C GLU A 130 5.23 0.65 9.57
N SER A 131 6.26 -0.18 9.44
CA SER A 131 7.61 0.33 9.13
C SER A 131 7.74 0.81 7.68
N LEU A 132 7.08 0.14 6.73
CA LEU A 132 6.97 0.64 5.36
C LEU A 132 6.16 1.93 5.32
N SER A 133 5.04 2.00 6.02
CA SER A 133 4.22 3.21 6.09
C SER A 133 5.01 4.38 6.68
N TYR A 134 5.84 4.12 7.69
CA TYR A 134 6.76 5.10 8.29
C TYR A 134 7.74 5.63 7.24
N LEU A 135 8.42 4.75 6.50
CA LEU A 135 9.34 5.21 5.45
C LEU A 135 8.62 6.08 4.41
N MET A 136 7.42 5.69 3.99
CA MET A 136 6.68 6.39 2.94
C MET A 136 6.13 7.75 3.39
N VAL A 137 5.74 7.91 4.65
CA VAL A 137 5.18 9.18 5.15
C VAL A 137 6.25 10.24 5.42
N HIS A 138 7.50 9.82 5.67
CA HIS A 138 8.65 10.71 5.95
C HIS A 138 9.42 11.17 4.71
N GLN A 139 8.91 10.94 3.49
CA GLN A 139 9.55 11.38 2.23
C GLN A 139 9.51 12.89 2.02
#